data_AF-A0A942JDN6-F1
#
_entry.id   AF-A0A942JDN6-F1
#
_cell.length_a   1.000
_cell.length_b   1.000
_cell.length_c   1.000
_cell.angle_alpha   90.00
_cell.angle_beta   90.00
_cell.angle_gamma   90.00
#
_symmetry.space_group_name_H-M   'P 1'
#
loop_
_entity.id
_entity.type
_entity.pdbx_description
1 polymer ?
#
loop_
_entity_poly.entity_id
_entity_poly.type
_entity_poly.pdbx_seq_one_letter_code
_entity_poly.pdbx_strand_id
1 'polypeptide(L)'
;GVYWIELKLRRGEGPLELLRNGSAAGVLDSENIIVYVNPGDIIELRGETDRGQPAVVEVVSTRGLIYPRVGFQVTTYGDYELIGWAVPGDGEQ
;
A
#
# COMPACT_ATOMS: atom_id res chain seq x y z
N GLY A 1 -2.34 -16.12 11.08
CA GLY A 1 -3.67 -15.79 10.52
C GLY A 1 -3.53 -15.44 9.05
N VAL A 2 -4.63 -15.13 8.37
CA VAL A 2 -4.58 -14.53 7.03
C VAL A 2 -4.51 -13.01 7.22
N TYR A 3 -3.47 -12.37 6.69
CA TYR A 3 -3.27 -10.93 6.76
C TYR A 3 -3.24 -10.34 5.35
N TRP A 4 -3.91 -9.21 5.18
CA TRP A 4 -3.88 -8.46 3.94
C TRP A 4 -4.11 -6.97 4.17
N ILE A 5 -3.68 -6.18 3.20
CA ILE A 5 -3.86 -4.73 3.12
C ILE A 5 -4.55 -4.44 1.79
N GLU A 6 -5.61 -3.64 1.83
CA GLU A 6 -6.25 -3.09 0.64
C GLU A 6 -5.78 -1.65 0.44
N LEU A 7 -5.30 -1.35 -0.75
CA LEU A 7 -4.76 -0.05 -1.13
C LEU A 7 -5.53 0.53 -2.31
N LYS A 8 -5.65 1.85 -2.33
CA LYS A 8 -6.31 2.59 -3.40
C LYS A 8 -5.52 3.81 -3.83
N LEU A 9 -5.40 4.02 -5.14
CA LEU A 9 -4.98 5.30 -5.70
C LEU A 9 -6.15 6.30 -5.61
N ARG A 10 -6.03 7.29 -4.72
CA ARG A 10 -7.06 8.32 -4.48
C ARG A 10 -6.97 9.48 -5.46
N ARG A 11 -5.76 9.82 -5.87
CA ARG A 11 -5.45 10.97 -6.72
C ARG A 11 -4.12 10.74 -7.44
N GLY A 12 -3.94 11.39 -8.59
CA GLY A 12 -2.75 11.29 -9.42
C GLY A 12 -2.88 10.19 -10.46
N GLU A 13 -1.88 10.13 -11.34
CA GLU A 13 -1.82 9.14 -12.40
C GLU A 13 -0.93 7.97 -11.97
N GLY A 14 -1.43 6.75 -12.20
CA GLY A 14 -0.65 5.52 -12.15
C GLY A 14 -0.10 5.17 -13.54
N PRO A 15 0.51 3.98 -13.70
CA PRO A 15 0.53 2.89 -12.73
C PRO A 15 1.61 3.06 -11.64
N LEU A 16 1.24 2.77 -10.39
CA LEU A 16 2.20 2.58 -9.29
C LEU A 16 2.36 1.09 -9.02
N GLU A 17 3.58 0.59 -9.12
CA GLU A 17 3.94 -0.75 -8.69
C GLU A 17 3.99 -0.81 -7.16
N LEU A 18 3.28 -1.78 -6.59
CA LEU A 18 3.34 -2.09 -5.17
C LEU A 18 4.38 -3.18 -4.94
N LEU A 19 5.26 -2.95 -3.98
CA LEU A 19 6.30 -3.89 -3.59
C LEU A 19 6.03 -4.42 -2.19
N ARG A 20 6.33 -5.71 -2.00
CA ARG A 20 6.38 -6.39 -0.71
C ARG A 20 7.80 -6.91 -0.49
N ASN A 21 8.51 -6.35 0.49
CA ASN A 21 9.93 -6.58 0.73
C ASN A 21 10.76 -6.40 -0.56
N GLY A 22 10.55 -5.27 -1.26
CA GLY A 22 11.21 -4.96 -2.54
C GLY A 22 10.79 -5.82 -3.74
N SER A 23 9.90 -6.80 -3.59
CA SER A 23 9.43 -7.65 -4.70
C SER A 23 8.05 -7.22 -5.18
N ALA A 24 7.82 -7.23 -6.50
CA ALA A 24 6.54 -6.86 -7.10
C ALA A 24 5.38 -7.70 -6.53
N ALA A 25 4.38 -7.02 -5.97
CA ALA A 25 3.17 -7.61 -5.39
C ALA A 25 1.92 -7.25 -6.19
N GLY A 26 1.96 -6.21 -7.01
CA GLY A 26 0.91 -5.84 -7.94
C GLY A 26 1.03 -4.40 -8.41
N VAL A 27 -0.02 -3.89 -9.07
CA VAL A 27 -0.05 -2.54 -9.64
C VAL A 27 -1.32 -1.83 -9.18
N LEU A 28 -1.17 -0.59 -8.73
CA LEU A 28 -2.22 0.36 -8.43
C LEU A 28 -2.48 1.24 -9.66
N ASP A 29 -3.67 1.09 -10.24
CA ASP A 29 -4.19 1.91 -11.33
C ASP A 29 -5.52 2.57 -10.94
N SER A 30 -6.62 2.27 -11.63
CA SER A 30 -7.98 2.71 -11.29
C SER A 30 -8.67 1.85 -10.22
N GLU A 31 -8.23 0.60 -10.01
CA GLU A 31 -8.87 -0.31 -9.06
C GLU A 31 -8.11 -0.42 -7.73
N ASN A 32 -8.82 -0.83 -6.69
CA ASN A 32 -8.20 -1.16 -5.41
C ASN A 32 -7.42 -2.48 -5.56
N ILE A 33 -6.30 -2.60 -4.84
CA ILE A 33 -5.54 -3.84 -4.79
C ILE A 33 -5.51 -4.42 -3.38
N ILE A 34 -5.73 -5.73 -3.25
CA ILE A 34 -5.52 -6.48 -2.01
C ILE A 34 -4.19 -7.20 -2.10
N VAL A 35 -3.31 -6.96 -1.12
CA VAL A 35 -2.03 -7.65 -1.02
C VAL A 35 -1.95 -8.44 0.26
N TYR A 36 -1.68 -9.73 0.10
CA TYR A 36 -1.46 -10.66 1.20
C TYR A 36 -0.04 -10.51 1.74
N VAL A 37 0.04 -10.42 3.07
CA VAL A 37 1.28 -10.13 3.80
C VAL A 37 1.48 -11.12 4.93
N ASN A 38 2.73 -11.24 5.36
CA ASN A 38 3.11 -11.85 6.62
C ASN A 38 3.47 -10.76 7.64
N PRO A 39 3.34 -11.05 8.96
CA PRO A 39 3.90 -10.17 9.99
C PRO A 39 5.36 -9.81 9.70
N GLY A 40 5.65 -8.51 9.70
CA GLY A 40 6.98 -7.97 9.41
C GLY A 40 7.24 -7.60 7.95
N ASP A 41 6.37 -7.97 7.00
CA ASP A 41 6.53 -7.57 5.60
C ASP A 41 6.48 -6.04 5.46
N ILE A 42 7.41 -5.49 4.68
CA ILE A 42 7.50 -4.08 4.33
C ILE A 42 6.74 -3.84 3.02
N ILE A 43 5.92 -2.80 2.99
CA ILE A 43 5.08 -2.42 1.85
C ILE A 43 5.52 -1.07 1.32
N GLU A 44 5.84 -1.04 0.03
CA GLU A 44 6.45 0.10 -0.64
C GLU A 44 5.75 0.36 -1.97
N LEU A 45 5.86 1.58 -2.48
CA LEU A 45 5.38 1.98 -3.80
C LEU A 45 6.52 2.45 -4.67
N ARG A 46 6.50 2.08 -5.94
CA ARG A 46 7.41 2.57 -6.97
C ARG A 46 6.63 2.86 -8.24
N GLY A 47 6.98 3.90 -8.96
CA GLY A 47 6.44 4.11 -10.31
C GLY A 47 6.88 5.44 -10.87
N GLU A 48 6.43 5.76 -12.07
CA GLU A 48 6.54 7.12 -12.59
C GLU A 48 5.15 7.76 -12.48
N THR A 49 5.00 8.71 -11.55
CA THR A 49 3.83 9.60 -11.57
C THR A 49 4.13 10.78 -12.48
N ASP A 50 3.12 11.38 -13.11
CA ASP A 50 3.33 12.67 -13.79
C ASP A 50 3.86 13.70 -12.79
N ARG A 51 5.04 14.26 -13.08
CA ARG A 51 5.78 15.18 -12.19
C ARG A 51 4.97 16.45 -11.84
N GLY A 52 3.92 16.74 -12.61
CA GLY A 52 2.99 17.84 -12.33
C GLY A 52 2.04 17.59 -11.16
N GLN A 53 1.76 16.32 -10.80
CA GLN A 53 0.80 15.99 -9.74
C GLN A 53 1.21 14.71 -9.00
N PRO A 54 1.54 14.79 -7.69
CA PRO A 54 1.86 13.59 -6.93
C PRO A 54 0.64 12.68 -6.80
N ALA A 55 0.92 11.38 -6.78
CA ALA A 55 -0.07 10.38 -6.46
C ALA A 55 -0.35 10.35 -4.95
N VAL A 56 -1.61 10.08 -4.59
CA VAL A 56 -2.02 9.85 -3.20
C VAL A 56 -2.55 8.43 -3.12
N VAL A 57 -1.90 7.59 -2.33
CA VAL A 57 -2.33 6.21 -2.06
C VAL A 57 -2.84 6.11 -0.64
N GLU A 58 -3.97 5.41 -0.46
CA GLU A 58 -4.62 5.21 0.83
C GLU A 58 -4.71 3.73 1.19
N VAL A 59 -4.50 3.42 2.45
CA VAL A 59 -4.86 2.14 3.07
C VAL A 59 -6.36 2.16 3.36
N VAL A 60 -7.15 1.52 2.51
CA VAL A 60 -8.62 1.59 2.61
C VAL A 60 -9.20 0.55 3.55
N SER A 61 -8.57 -0.61 3.69
CA SER A 61 -8.95 -1.63 4.67
C SER A 61 -7.78 -2.58 4.97
N THR A 62 -7.82 -3.27 6.11
CA THR A 62 -6.84 -4.31 6.47
C THR A 62 -7.55 -5.48 7.16
N ARG A 63 -6.91 -6.66 7.15
CA ARG A 63 -7.34 -7.81 7.95
C ARG A 63 -6.23 -8.28 8.88
N GLY A 64 -6.54 -8.32 10.18
CA GLY A 64 -5.65 -8.86 11.21
C GLY A 64 -4.40 -7.99 11.49
N LEU A 65 -4.39 -6.73 11.03
CA LEU A 65 -3.26 -5.83 11.17
C LEU A 65 -3.66 -4.58 11.95
N ILE A 66 -2.78 -4.13 12.85
CA ILE A 66 -2.88 -2.81 13.51
C ILE A 66 -2.05 -1.73 12.78
N TYR A 67 -1.13 -2.16 11.92
CA TYR A 67 -0.37 -1.28 11.02
C TYR A 67 -0.09 -1.99 9.68
N PRO A 68 -0.14 -1.28 8.54
CA PRO A 68 -0.53 0.12 8.39
C PRO A 68 -2.01 0.36 8.75
N ARG A 69 -2.34 1.58 9.21
CA ARG A 69 -3.69 1.91 9.71
C ARG A 69 -4.63 2.23 8.56
N VAL A 70 -5.89 1.79 8.68
CA VAL A 70 -6.96 2.22 7.77
C VAL A 70 -7.08 3.75 7.78
N GLY A 71 -7.21 4.35 6.60
CA GLY A 71 -7.23 5.79 6.37
C GLY A 71 -5.85 6.44 6.32
N PHE A 72 -4.76 5.69 6.55
CA PHE A 72 -3.42 6.22 6.34
C PHE A 72 -3.21 6.52 4.85
N GLN A 73 -2.63 7.68 4.57
CA GLN A 73 -2.37 8.16 3.23
C GLN A 73 -0.90 8.49 3.05
N VAL A 74 -0.40 8.17 1.87
CA VAL A 74 0.94 8.47 1.42
C VAL A 74 0.85 9.28 0.14
N THR A 75 1.57 10.40 0.10
CA THR A 75 1.74 11.21 -1.10
C THR A 75 3.10 10.89 -1.70
N THR A 76 3.15 10.49 -2.97
CA THR A 76 4.39 10.06 -3.63
C THR A 76 4.52 10.66 -5.04
N TYR A 77 5.76 10.89 -5.45
CA TYR A 77 6.12 11.19 -6.84
C TYR A 77 6.63 9.97 -7.60
N GLY A 78 6.55 8.78 -6.98
CA GLY A 78 6.95 7.51 -7.57
C GLY A 78 8.37 7.03 -7.21
N ASP A 79 9.15 7.86 -6.50
CA ASP A 79 10.54 7.60 -6.10
C ASP A 79 10.67 6.72 -4.83
N TYR A 80 10.14 5.49 -4.87
CA TYR A 80 10.22 4.52 -3.75
C TYR A 80 9.70 5.06 -2.41
N GLU A 81 8.41 4.92 -2.18
CA GLU A 81 7.75 5.44 -0.98
C GLU A 81 7.30 4.32 -0.04
N LEU A 82 7.55 4.48 1.26
CA LEU A 82 7.16 3.51 2.29
C LEU A 82 5.69 3.72 2.68
N ILE A 83 4.86 2.70 2.50
CA ILE A 83 3.50 2.65 3.05
C ILE A 83 3.53 2.24 4.53
N GLY A 84 4.38 1.27 4.88
CA GLY A 84 4.53 0.79 6.24
C GLY A 84 4.98 -0.66 6.32
N TRP A 85 4.97 -1.23 7.53
CA TRP A 85 5.26 -2.64 7.78
C TRP A 85 4.04 -3.34 8.39
N ALA A 86 3.81 -4.60 8.01
CA ALA A 86 2.66 -5.37 8.47
C ALA A 86 2.83 -5.75 9.96
N VAL A 87 2.14 -5.04 10.85
CA VAL A 87 2.11 -5.36 12.28
C VAL A 87 0.81 -6.11 12.59
N PRO A 88 0.86 -7.38 13.00
CA PRO A 88 -0.33 -8.11 13.37
C PRO A 88 -0.98 -7.46 14.59
N GLY A 89 -2.31 -7.39 14.57
CA GLY A 89 -3.06 -7.11 15.79
C GLY A 89 -3.10 -8.32 16.70
N ASP A 90 -3.30 -8.06 17.99
CA ASP A 90 -3.66 -9.08 18.98
C ASP A 90 -5.06 -9.58 18.58
N GLY A 91 -5.09 -10.68 17.83
CA GLY A 91 -6.23 -11.00 16.97
C GLY A 91 -7.57 -11.06 17.69
N GLU A 92 -8.49 -10.19 17.29
CA GLU A 92 -9.94 -10.36 17.26
C GLU A 92 -10.58 -9.09 16.69
N GLN A 93 -11.15 -9.19 15.48
CA GLN A 93 -12.39 -8.52 15.07
C GLN A 93 -13.11 -9.41 14.07
#